data_AF-A0A9E2ZX52-F1
#
_entry.id   AF-A0A9E2ZX52-F1
#
_cell.length_a   1.000
_cell.length_b   1.000
_cell.length_c   1.000
_cell.angle_alpha   90.00
_cell.angle_beta   90.00
_cell.angle_gamma   90.00
#
_symmetry.space_group_name_H-M   'P 1'
#
loop_
_entity.id
_entity.type
_entity.pdbx_description
1 polymer ?
#
loop_
_entity_poly.entity_id
_entity_poly.type
_entity_poly.pdbx_seq_one_letter_code
_entity_poly.pdbx_strand_id
1 'polypeptide(L)' 'MSVPLFEHHPQRCPFGHELAPGRVLVGWTPCLCAPAREAETQGRGLGHLWVRCEACREEGWEATFYEPAHDVTQRHAQ' A
#
# COMPACT_ATOMS: atom_id res chain seq x y z
N MET A 1 16.54 11.39 -11.51
CA MET A 1 15.37 10.63 -11.99
C MET A 1 14.68 10.06 -10.78
N SER A 2 13.45 10.49 -10.46
CA SER A 2 12.66 9.88 -9.39
C SER A 2 12.06 8.59 -9.91
N VAL A 3 12.49 7.45 -9.39
CA VAL A 3 11.76 6.20 -9.62
C VAL A 3 10.46 6.31 -8.82
N PRO A 4 9.28 6.20 -9.45
CA PRO A 4 8.04 6.19 -8.69
C PRO A 4 8.06 5.00 -7.73
N LEU A 5 7.86 5.26 -6.44
CA LEU A 5 7.82 4.20 -5.42
C LEU A 5 6.63 3.25 -5.64
N PHE A 6 5.56 3.77 -6.25
CA PHE A 6 4.36 3.02 -6.60
C PHE A 6 4.16 3.06 -8.11
N GLU A 7 4.10 1.89 -8.73
CA GLU A 7 3.67 1.75 -10.12
C GLU A 7 2.15 1.92 -10.24
N HIS A 8 1.39 1.51 -9.22
CA HIS A 8 -0.07 1.48 -9.23
C HIS A 8 -0.65 2.09 -7.95
N HIS A 9 -0.45 3.40 -7.73
CA HIS A 9 -1.14 4.09 -6.64
C HIS A 9 -2.48 4.69 -7.11
N PRO A 10 -3.56 4.56 -6.32
CA PRO A 10 -4.80 5.24 -6.63
C PRO A 10 -4.65 6.76 -6.40
N GLN A 11 -5.31 7.56 -7.23
CA GLN A 11 -5.37 9.01 -7.06
C GLN A 11 -6.43 9.44 -6.03
N ARG A 12 -7.37 8.56 -5.70
CA ARG A 12 -8.45 8.79 -4.73
C ARG A 12 -8.67 7.58 -3.84
N CYS A 13 -9.01 7.81 -2.58
CA CYS A 13 -9.46 6.73 -1.70
C CYS A 13 -10.93 6.34 -1.97
N PRO A 14 -11.41 5.17 -1.50
CA PRO A 14 -12.81 4.76 -1.60
C PRO A 14 -13.86 5.76 -1.08
N PHE A 15 -13.44 6.68 -0.22
CA PHE A 15 -14.29 7.74 0.36
C PHE A 15 -14.22 9.07 -0.41
N GLY A 16 -13.46 9.12 -1.52
CA GLY A 16 -13.40 10.27 -2.43
C GLY A 16 -12.26 11.27 -2.15
N HIS A 17 -11.51 11.12 -1.06
CA HIS A 17 -10.35 11.97 -0.75
C HIS A 17 -9.24 11.83 -1.79
N GLU A 18 -8.57 12.94 -2.09
CA GLU A 18 -7.41 12.96 -2.96
C GLU A 18 -6.17 12.38 -2.28
N LEU A 19 -5.49 11.47 -2.99
CA LEU A 19 -4.24 10.83 -2.56
C LEU A 19 -3.06 11.52 -3.26
N ALA A 20 -2.65 12.66 -2.70
CA ALA A 20 -1.57 13.49 -3.23
C ALA A 20 -0.47 13.71 -2.17
N PRO A 21 0.74 14.18 -2.57
CA PRO A 21 1.78 14.56 -1.61
C PRO A 21 1.25 15.51 -0.54
N GLY A 22 1.56 15.21 0.73
CA GLY A 22 1.04 15.96 1.88
C GLY A 22 -0.38 15.58 2.32
N ARG A 23 -1.11 14.75 1.56
CA ARG A 23 -2.41 14.17 1.94
C ARG A 23 -2.35 12.67 2.23
N VAL A 24 -1.16 12.09 2.13
CA VAL A 24 -0.92 10.67 2.37
C VAL A 24 0.31 10.46 3.24
N LEU A 25 0.28 9.40 4.03
CA LEU A 25 1.48 8.80 4.60
C LEU A 25 1.94 7.67 3.69
N VAL A 26 3.26 7.54 3.56
CA VAL A 26 3.90 6.46 2.82
C VAL A 26 4.83 5.71 3.76
N GLY A 27 4.84 4.39 3.65
CA GLY A 27 5.82 3.58 4.35
C GLY A 27 6.02 2.23 3.71
N TRP A 28 6.73 1.37 4.43
CA TRP A 28 6.98 -0.01 4.04
C TRP A 28 6.74 -0.92 5.23
N THR A 29 6.29 -2.15 4.99
CA THR A 29 6.11 -3.16 6.03
C THR A 29 6.57 -4.53 5.54
N PRO A 30 7.32 -5.31 6.36
CA PRO A 30 7.70 -6.67 5.98
C PRO A 30 6.46 -7.56 5.83
N CYS A 31 6.46 -8.43 4.83
CA CYS A 31 5.38 -9.38 4.61
C CYS A 31 5.86 -10.60 3.83
N LEU A 32 5.31 -11.75 4.18
CA LEU A 32 5.65 -13.04 3.57
C LEU A 32 4.54 -13.56 2.64
N CYS A 33 3.53 -12.75 2.28
CA CYS A 33 2.47 -13.21 1.37
C CYS A 33 3.00 -13.51 -0.03
N ALA A 34 2.27 -14.30 -0.82
CA ALA A 34 2.71 -14.69 -2.17
C ALA A 34 3.09 -13.48 -3.05
N PRO A 35 2.28 -12.40 -3.12
CA PRO A 35 2.66 -11.20 -3.87
C PRO A 35 3.99 -10.56 -3.41
N ALA A 36 4.23 -10.48 -2.10
CA ALA A 36 5.48 -9.93 -1.56
C ALA A 36 6.70 -10.81 -1.90
N ARG A 37 6.54 -12.13 -1.87
CA ARG A 37 7.60 -13.08 -2.29
C ARG A 37 7.89 -12.97 -3.78
N GLU A 38 6.86 -12.84 -4.61
CA GLU A 38 7.03 -12.63 -6.06
C GLU A 38 7.76 -11.30 -6.35
N ALA A 39 7.38 -10.22 -5.66
CA ALA A 39 8.06 -8.93 -5.77
C ALA A 39 9.51 -8.94 -5.26
N GLU A 40 9.83 -9.80 -4.29
CA GLU A 40 11.21 -10.00 -3.82
C GLU A 40 12.12 -10.54 -4.93
N THR A 41 11.63 -11.46 -5.76
CA THR A 41 12.37 -11.95 -6.94
C THR A 41 12.67 -10.87 -7.98
N GLN A 42 11.95 -9.74 -7.92
CA GLN A 42 12.15 -8.55 -8.75
C GLN A 42 13.00 -7.47 -8.06
N GLY A 43 13.56 -7.75 -6.88
CA GLY A 43 14.43 -6.83 -6.13
C GLY A 43 13.69 -5.80 -5.27
N ARG A 44 12.37 -5.92 -5.07
CA ARG A 44 11.57 -4.98 -4.26
C ARG A 44 11.60 -5.28 -2.75
N GLY A 45 12.28 -6.34 -2.35
CA GLY A 45 12.35 -6.81 -0.97
C GLY A 45 11.10 -7.54 -0.50
N LEU A 46 11.20 -8.19 0.65
CA LEU A 46 10.18 -9.08 1.20
C LEU A 46 9.13 -8.30 2.02
N GLY A 47 8.28 -7.55 1.32
CA GLY A 47 7.24 -6.74 1.96
C GLY A 47 6.41 -5.90 1.01
N HIS A 48 5.72 -4.91 1.56
CA HIS A 48 4.86 -4.00 0.83
C HIS A 48 5.21 -2.56 1.11
N LEU A 49 5.26 -1.75 0.07
CA LEU A 49 5.06 -0.33 0.22
C LEU A 49 3.57 -0.10 0.52
N TRP A 50 3.26 0.86 1.39
CA TRP A 50 1.90 1.25 1.64
C TRP A 50 1.70 2.77 1.55
N VAL A 51 0.50 3.17 1.13
CA VAL A 51 0.02 4.55 1.12
C VAL A 51 -1.24 4.59 1.97
N ARG A 52 -1.32 5.53 2.90
CA ARG A 52 -2.48 5.74 3.77
C ARG A 52 -3.06 7.12 3.57
N CYS A 53 -4.38 7.20 3.43
CA CYS A 53 -5.10 8.48 3.36
C CYS A 53 -5.15 9.14 4.74
N GLU A 54 -4.61 10.35 4.86
CA GLU A 54 -4.61 11.08 6.14
C GLU A 54 -6.00 11.63 6.50
N ALA A 55 -6.77 12.10 5.52
CA ALA A 55 -8.14 12.57 5.77
C ALA A 55 -9.03 11.46 6.36
N CYS A 56 -8.94 10.23 5.82
CA CYS A 56 -9.64 9.08 6.42
C CYS A 56 -9.19 8.85 7.87
N ARG A 57 -7.88 8.93 8.15
CA ARG A 57 -7.34 8.75 9.50
C ARG A 57 -7.87 9.81 10.48
N GLU A 58 -7.94 11.07 10.05
CA GLU A 58 -8.49 12.18 10.81
C GLU A 58 -9.98 12.00 11.11
N GLU A 59 -10.72 11.40 10.18
CA GLU A 59 -12.14 11.05 10.32
C GLU A 59 -12.40 9.75 11.10
N GLY A 60 -11.35 9.06 11.54
CA GLY A 60 -11.46 7.79 12.28
C GLY A 60 -11.66 6.54 11.42
N TRP A 61 -11.49 6.66 10.09
CA TRP A 61 -11.50 5.55 9.15
C TRP A 61 -10.08 5.12 8.78
N GLU A 62 -9.94 3.90 8.26
CA GLU A 62 -8.68 3.46 7.65
C GLU A 62 -8.87 3.24 6.14
N ALA A 63 -8.01 3.88 5.36
CA ALA A 63 -7.87 3.63 3.93
C ALA A 63 -6.37 3.51 3.60
N THR A 64 -5.88 2.27 3.61
CA THR A 64 -4.49 1.91 3.31
C THR A 64 -4.44 1.07 2.04
N PHE A 65 -3.52 1.39 1.14
CA PHE A 65 -3.24 0.66 -0.09
C PHE A 65 -1.84 0.07 -0.01
N TYR A 66 -1.64 -1.12 -0.59
CA TYR A 66 -0.38 -1.84 -0.55
C TYR A 66 0.11 -2.12 -1.97
N GLU A 67 1.42 -2.04 -2.18
CA GLU A 67 2.06 -2.45 -3.43
C GLU A 67 3.22 -3.42 -3.16
N PRO A 68 3.17 -4.65 -3.73
CA PRO A 68 2.02 -5.22 -4.44
C PRO A 68 0.79 -5.38 -3.51
N ALA A 69 -0.41 -5.50 -4.07
CA ALA A 69 -1.61 -5.71 -3.24
C ALA A 69 -1.51 -7.06 -2.50
N HIS A 70 -2.05 -7.13 -1.29
CA HIS A 70 -2.16 -8.40 -0.56
C HIS A 70 -3.06 -9.38 -1.32
N ASP A 71 -2.73 -10.66 -1.22
CA ASP A 71 -3.63 -11.73 -1.62
C ASP A 71 -4.76 -11.87 -0.58
N VAL A 72 -5.93 -11.33 -0.89
CA VAL A 72 -7.12 -11.39 -0.02
C VAL A 72 -7.79 -12.77 -0.02
N THR A 73 -7.38 -13.68 -0.91
CA THR A 73 -7.85 -15.07 -0.93
C THR A 73 -7.19 -15.94 0.16
N GLN A 74 -6.20 -15.40 0.88
CA GLN A 74 -5.49 -16.09 1.98
C GLN A 74 -5.86 -15.53 3.37
N ARG A 75 -7.15 -15.31 3.65
CA ARG A 75 -7.63 -15.06 5.04
C ARG A 75 -7.68 -16.37 5.86
N HIS A 76 -6.53 -17.01 6.07
CA HIS A 76 -6.33 -18.14 6.99
C HIS A 76 -4.84 -18.11 7.41
N ALA A 77 -4.39 -18.18 8.65
CA ALA A 77 -5.01 -18.27 9.97
C ALA A 77 -4.03 -17.58 10.94
N GLN A 78 -4.54 -16.85 11.94
CA GLN A 78 -3.83 -16.60 13.19
C GLN A 78 -4.52 -17.42 14.27
#